data_AF-A0A9E2LEH1-F1
#
_entry.id   AF-A0A9E2LEH1-F1
#
_cell.length_a   1.000
_cell.length_b   1.000
_cell.length_c   1.000
_cell.angle_alpha   90.00
_cell.angle_beta   90.00
_cell.angle_gamma   90.00
#
_symmetry.space_group_name_H-M   'P 1'
#
loop_
_entity.id
_entity.type
_entity.pdbx_description
1 polymer ?
#
loop_
_entity_poly.entity_id
_entity_poly.type
_entity_poly.pdbx_seq_one_letter_code
_entity_poly.pdbx_strand_id
1 'polypeptide(L)'
;MKKPSILIVLMLACAGLFAQSPVGVGEKQINFGAGFSSSGIPIYVGMDFGVHPDISVGFNASLRSYGSEWAGNDYNFTAIGIIGNGNYHFNRILNIPQPWDVYAGLSLGYVIVSAPSGYGGSVGSDFGLEAQIGGRYYWNDRWAINLQFGGGNVVSGTLIGVTYKL
;
A
#
# COMPACT_ATOMS: atom_id res chain seq x y z
N MET A 1 -37.16 -36.75 -7.58
CA MET A 1 -35.79 -36.97 -7.04
C MET A 1 -35.03 -35.65 -7.12
N LYS A 2 -34.80 -34.97 -5.99
CA LYS A 2 -34.06 -33.70 -5.96
C LYS A 2 -32.62 -34.02 -6.34
N LYS A 3 -32.11 -33.48 -7.45
CA LYS A 3 -30.78 -33.79 -8.00
C LYS A 3 -29.71 -33.11 -7.13
N PRO A 4 -28.95 -33.82 -6.28
CA PRO A 4 -27.92 -33.21 -5.44
C PRO A 4 -26.77 -32.63 -6.27
N SER A 5 -26.63 -33.06 -7.54
CA SER A 5 -25.62 -32.58 -8.48
C SER A 5 -25.71 -31.09 -8.79
N ILE A 6 -26.91 -30.50 -8.86
CA ILE A 6 -27.09 -29.05 -9.09
C ILE A 6 -26.60 -28.26 -7.87
N LEU A 7 -26.84 -28.77 -6.66
CA LEU A 7 -26.41 -28.13 -5.41
C LEU A 7 -24.89 -28.16 -5.26
N ILE A 8 -24.24 -29.25 -5.66
CA ILE A 8 -22.77 -29.38 -5.63
C ILE A 8 -22.12 -28.42 -6.62
N VAL A 9 -22.64 -28.32 -7.85
CA VAL A 9 -22.15 -27.36 -8.85
C VAL A 9 -22.37 -25.92 -8.39
N LEU A 10 -23.50 -25.63 -7.75
CA LEU A 10 -23.79 -24.30 -7.21
C LEU A 10 -22.88 -23.95 -6.02
N MET A 11 -22.58 -24.91 -5.13
CA MET A 11 -21.64 -24.73 -4.03
C MET A 11 -20.20 -24.52 -4.52
N LEU A 12 -19.77 -25.27 -5.53
CA LEU A 12 -18.44 -25.11 -6.16
C LEU A 12 -18.32 -23.76 -6.88
N ALA A 13 -19.37 -23.31 -7.57
CA ALA A 13 -19.42 -22.00 -8.21
C ALA A 13 -19.36 -20.87 -7.17
N CYS A 14 -20.09 -20.99 -6.05
CA CYS A 14 -20.03 -20.02 -4.96
C CYS A 14 -18.66 -19.99 -4.27
N ALA A 15 -18.00 -21.14 -4.08
CA ALA A 15 -16.67 -21.20 -3.45
C ALA A 15 -15.60 -20.43 -4.26
N GLY A 16 -15.68 -20.46 -5.59
CA GLY A 16 -14.77 -19.70 -6.46
C GLY A 16 -14.91 -18.17 -6.34
N LEU A 17 -16.10 -17.67 -5.96
CA LEU A 17 -16.38 -16.24 -5.81
C LEU A 17 -15.80 -15.63 -4.52
N PHE A 18 -15.46 -16.45 -3.52
CA PHE A 18 -14.91 -16.00 -2.24
C PHE A 18 -13.36 -16.03 -2.18
N ALA A 19 -12.69 -16.55 -3.21
CA ALA A 19 -11.23 -16.78 -3.22
C ALA A 19 -10.44 -15.79 -4.10
N GLN A 20 -11.07 -14.72 -4.60
CA GLN A 20 -10.46 -13.87 -5.62
C GLN A 20 -9.48 -12.82 -5.06
N SER A 21 -9.66 -12.33 -3.83
CA SER A 21 -8.66 -11.44 -3.20
C SER A 21 -7.52 -12.26 -2.56
N PRO A 22 -6.23 -11.98 -2.87
CA PRO A 22 -5.11 -12.69 -2.27
C PRO A 22 -4.97 -12.50 -0.75
N VAL A 23 -5.45 -11.35 -0.23
CA VAL A 23 -5.63 -11.12 1.21
C VAL A 23 -7.11 -11.32 1.55
N GLY A 24 -7.39 -12.42 2.23
CA GLY A 24 -8.72 -12.80 2.70
C GLY A 24 -9.12 -12.11 4.01
N VAL A 25 -10.37 -12.30 4.41
CA VAL A 25 -10.89 -11.75 5.68
C VAL A 25 -10.12 -12.34 6.86
N GLY A 26 -9.56 -11.47 7.71
CA GLY A 26 -8.76 -11.86 8.87
C GLY A 26 -7.30 -12.18 8.55
N GLU A 27 -6.94 -12.29 7.26
CA GLU A 27 -5.54 -12.42 6.85
C GLU A 27 -4.83 -11.08 6.93
N LYS A 28 -3.49 -11.17 7.00
CA LYS A 28 -2.61 -10.02 7.18
C LYS A 28 -1.45 -10.11 6.21
N GLN A 29 -0.96 -8.97 5.79
CA GLN A 29 0.25 -8.89 4.97
C GLN A 29 1.14 -7.75 5.41
N ILE A 30 2.44 -7.96 5.30
CA ILE A 30 3.47 -6.96 5.55
C ILE A 30 4.01 -6.51 4.21
N ASN A 31 4.11 -5.21 3.98
CA ASN A 31 4.68 -4.62 2.79
C ASN A 31 5.95 -3.87 3.17
N PHE A 32 7.00 -3.99 2.37
CA PHE A 32 8.20 -3.17 2.55
C PHE A 32 8.87 -2.93 1.21
N GLY A 33 9.50 -1.77 1.05
CA GLY A 33 10.13 -1.42 -0.21
C GLY A 33 10.63 0.01 -0.24
N ALA A 34 10.69 0.55 -1.45
CA ALA A 34 11.15 1.89 -1.72
C ALA A 34 10.15 2.63 -2.61
N GLY A 35 10.12 3.94 -2.53
CA GLY A 35 9.39 4.79 -3.45
C GLY A 35 10.31 5.64 -4.30
N PHE A 36 9.71 6.26 -5.30
CA PHE A 36 10.34 7.26 -6.15
C PHE A 36 9.69 8.61 -5.89
N SER A 37 10.51 9.60 -5.51
CA SER A 37 10.09 11.00 -5.41
C SER A 37 11.15 11.91 -6.03
N SER A 38 10.75 13.11 -6.43
CA SER A 38 11.65 14.09 -7.07
C SER A 38 12.82 14.54 -6.20
N SER A 39 12.75 14.34 -4.88
CA SER A 39 13.81 14.74 -3.95
C SER A 39 14.20 13.59 -3.02
N GLY A 40 14.28 12.35 -3.51
CA GLY A 40 14.86 11.21 -2.79
C GLY A 40 14.10 9.90 -2.93
N ILE A 41 14.69 8.82 -2.40
CA ILE A 41 14.13 7.47 -2.39
C ILE A 41 13.57 7.21 -0.97
N PRO A 42 12.27 7.39 -0.71
CA PRO A 42 11.67 6.97 0.55
C PRO A 42 11.75 5.45 0.67
N ILE A 43 12.14 4.92 1.82
CA ILE A 43 11.90 3.51 2.18
C ILE A 43 10.61 3.44 2.98
N TYR A 44 9.82 2.38 2.80
CA TYR A 44 8.59 2.18 3.55
C TYR A 44 8.46 0.77 4.10
N VAL A 45 7.73 0.68 5.20
CA VAL A 45 7.24 -0.56 5.79
C VAL A 45 5.78 -0.37 6.16
N GLY A 46 4.96 -1.39 6.00
CA GLY A 46 3.55 -1.31 6.28
C GLY A 46 2.91 -2.65 6.51
N MET A 47 1.68 -2.61 7.01
CA MET A 47 0.89 -3.79 7.28
C MET A 47 -0.56 -3.52 6.88
N ASP A 48 -1.14 -4.45 6.11
CA ASP A 48 -2.55 -4.42 5.74
C ASP A 48 -3.28 -5.61 6.36
N PHE A 49 -4.56 -5.38 6.67
CA PHE A 49 -5.48 -6.33 7.28
C PHE A 49 -6.71 -6.48 6.38
N GLY A 50 -7.01 -7.71 5.96
CA GLY A 50 -8.24 -7.99 5.21
C GLY A 50 -9.45 -7.88 6.12
N VAL A 51 -10.29 -6.86 5.91
CA VAL A 51 -11.51 -6.63 6.71
C VAL A 51 -12.78 -7.03 5.97
N HIS A 52 -12.71 -7.18 4.65
CA HIS A 52 -13.77 -7.64 3.78
C HIS A 52 -13.13 -8.44 2.61
N PRO A 53 -13.86 -9.34 1.93
CA PRO A 53 -13.32 -10.06 0.77
C PRO A 53 -12.72 -9.18 -0.33
N ASP A 54 -13.11 -7.89 -0.39
CA ASP A 54 -12.59 -6.92 -1.35
C ASP A 54 -11.96 -5.69 -0.67
N ILE A 55 -11.83 -5.64 0.66
CA ILE A 55 -11.34 -4.43 1.35
C ILE A 55 -10.25 -4.80 2.34
N SER A 56 -9.12 -4.11 2.22
CA SER A 56 -8.07 -4.08 3.24
C SER A 56 -7.94 -2.69 3.84
N VAL A 57 -7.54 -2.65 5.10
CA VAL A 57 -7.13 -1.42 5.79
C VAL A 57 -5.76 -1.65 6.39
N GLY A 58 -4.93 -0.62 6.42
CA GLY A 58 -3.55 -0.78 6.82
C GLY A 58 -2.91 0.50 7.30
N PHE A 59 -1.66 0.37 7.70
CA PHE A 59 -0.81 1.50 8.03
C PHE A 59 0.57 1.29 7.41
N ASN A 60 1.18 2.39 6.99
CA ASN A 60 2.51 2.45 6.42
C ASN A 60 3.32 3.51 7.19
N ALA A 61 4.58 3.22 7.44
CA ALA A 61 5.59 4.17 7.88
C ALA A 61 6.63 4.33 6.77
N SER A 62 7.01 5.57 6.48
CA SER A 62 8.03 5.87 5.47
C SER A 62 9.15 6.72 6.05
N LEU A 63 10.38 6.43 5.67
CA LEU A 63 11.55 7.24 6.00
C LEU A 63 12.17 7.75 4.70
N ARG A 64 12.45 9.05 4.64
CA ARG A 64 13.10 9.68 3.50
C ARG A 64 14.17 10.65 3.99
N SER A 65 15.36 10.53 3.42
CA SER A 65 16.42 11.53 3.59
C SER A 65 16.60 12.29 2.29
N TYR A 66 16.71 13.61 2.38
CA TYR A 66 16.94 14.47 1.21
C TYR A 66 17.89 15.62 1.54
N GLY A 67 18.78 15.93 0.60
CA GLY A 67 19.65 17.10 0.68
C GLY A 67 18.98 18.31 0.07
N SER A 68 19.09 19.47 0.72
CA SER A 68 18.74 20.76 0.14
C SER A 68 19.87 21.74 0.39
N GLU A 69 20.28 22.44 -0.65
CA GLU A 69 21.17 23.60 -0.52
C GLU A 69 20.37 24.78 0.04
N TRP A 70 20.85 25.37 1.12
CA TRP A 70 20.32 26.63 1.64
C TRP A 70 21.48 27.58 1.95
N ALA A 71 21.46 28.77 1.35
CA ALA A 71 22.47 29.82 1.53
C ALA A 71 23.93 29.34 1.31
N GLY A 72 24.14 28.42 0.35
CA GLY A 72 25.48 27.90 -0.01
C GLY A 72 26.01 26.79 0.89
N ASN A 73 25.19 26.26 1.80
CA ASN A 73 25.51 25.08 2.62
C ASN A 73 24.53 23.93 2.36
N ASP A 74 25.06 22.70 2.37
CA ASP A 74 24.28 21.47 2.26
C ASP A 74 23.63 21.12 3.60
N TYR A 75 22.29 21.00 3.61
CA TYR A 75 21.55 20.51 4.77
C TYR A 75 20.83 19.20 4.41
N ASN A 76 21.05 18.18 5.24
CA ASN A 76 20.35 16.90 5.14
C ASN A 76 19.11 16.92 6.03
N PHE A 77 17.95 16.77 5.41
CA PHE A 77 16.65 16.67 6.09
C PHE A 77 16.20 15.23 6.14
N THR A 78 15.53 14.86 7.23
CA THR A 78 14.89 13.55 7.40
C THR A 78 13.40 13.76 7.57
N ALA A 79 12.60 13.08 6.73
CA ALA A 79 11.15 13.06 6.81
C ALA A 79 10.67 11.67 7.22
N ILE A 80 9.78 11.63 8.21
CA ILE A 80 9.10 10.44 8.70
C ILE A 80 7.62 10.58 8.39
N GLY A 81 7.08 9.68 7.59
CA GLY A 81 5.65 9.61 7.27
C GLY A 81 4.97 8.50 8.07
N ILE A 82 3.80 8.80 8.64
CA ILE A 82 2.89 7.82 9.23
C ILE A 82 1.57 7.93 8.47
N ILE A 83 1.15 6.83 7.84
CA ILE A 83 0.08 6.82 6.84
C ILE A 83 -0.89 5.69 7.18
N GLY A 84 -2.17 5.98 7.32
CA GLY A 84 -3.24 4.99 7.28
C GLY A 84 -3.75 4.83 5.85
N ASN A 85 -4.07 3.60 5.43
CA ASN A 85 -4.58 3.31 4.10
C ASN A 85 -5.85 2.44 4.15
N GLY A 86 -6.67 2.56 3.11
CA GLY A 86 -7.80 1.68 2.86
C GLY A 86 -7.90 1.38 1.36
N ASN A 87 -7.90 0.10 0.99
CA ASN A 87 -7.85 -0.34 -0.40
C ASN A 87 -9.05 -1.23 -0.74
N TYR A 88 -9.65 -0.97 -1.89
CA TYR A 88 -10.60 -1.85 -2.54
C TYR A 88 -9.89 -2.71 -3.59
N HIS A 89 -10.07 -4.02 -3.52
CA HIS A 89 -9.48 -5.03 -4.40
C HIS A 89 -10.48 -5.40 -5.50
N PHE A 90 -10.12 -5.15 -6.75
CA PHE A 90 -11.01 -5.35 -7.91
C PHE A 90 -11.09 -6.80 -8.37
N ASN A 91 -10.40 -7.72 -7.70
CA ASN A 91 -10.27 -9.09 -8.13
C ASN A 91 -11.61 -9.78 -8.36
N ARG A 92 -12.57 -9.53 -7.46
CA ARG A 92 -13.88 -10.15 -7.54
C ARG A 92 -14.75 -9.59 -8.66
N ILE A 93 -14.81 -8.26 -8.77
CA ILE A 93 -15.67 -7.61 -9.77
C ILE A 93 -15.12 -7.75 -11.19
N LEU A 94 -13.80 -7.83 -11.36
CA LEU A 94 -13.14 -7.97 -12.66
C LEU A 94 -12.74 -9.43 -12.99
N ASN A 95 -13.07 -10.39 -12.11
CA ASN A 95 -12.65 -11.80 -12.23
C ASN A 95 -11.13 -11.96 -12.45
N ILE A 96 -10.31 -11.18 -11.73
CA ILE A 96 -8.86 -11.25 -11.82
C ILE A 96 -8.42 -12.57 -11.18
N PRO A 97 -7.68 -13.43 -11.89
CA PRO A 97 -7.21 -14.69 -11.35
C PRO A 97 -6.07 -14.47 -10.35
N GLN A 98 -6.00 -15.34 -9.34
CA GLN A 98 -4.75 -15.57 -8.60
C GLN A 98 -3.66 -15.95 -9.62
N PRO A 99 -2.46 -15.37 -9.57
CA PRO A 99 -1.83 -14.70 -8.42
C PRO A 99 -1.83 -13.15 -8.47
N TRP A 100 -2.66 -12.53 -9.30
CA TRP A 100 -2.67 -11.08 -9.45
C TRP A 100 -3.60 -10.42 -8.44
N ASP A 101 -3.22 -9.26 -7.93
CA ASP A 101 -4.04 -8.35 -7.13
C ASP A 101 -4.06 -7.00 -7.83
N VAL A 102 -5.23 -6.40 -8.02
CA VAL A 102 -5.34 -5.01 -8.49
C VAL A 102 -6.25 -4.27 -7.54
N TYR A 103 -5.77 -3.16 -7.01
CA TYR A 103 -6.47 -2.41 -5.98
C TYR A 103 -6.35 -0.91 -6.20
N ALA A 104 -7.34 -0.18 -5.70
CA ALA A 104 -7.28 1.26 -5.56
C ALA A 104 -7.79 1.66 -4.19
N GLY A 105 -7.29 2.78 -3.67
CA GLY A 105 -7.54 3.14 -2.29
C GLY A 105 -7.34 4.60 -2.02
N LEU A 106 -7.61 4.95 -0.77
CA LEU A 106 -7.29 6.24 -0.19
C LEU A 106 -6.31 6.03 0.95
N SER A 107 -5.39 6.97 1.07
CA SER A 107 -4.43 7.05 2.16
C SER A 107 -4.53 8.41 2.82
N LEU A 108 -4.38 8.43 4.14
CA LEU A 108 -4.32 9.63 4.95
C LEU A 108 -3.05 9.57 5.80
N GLY A 109 -2.25 10.61 5.75
CA GLY A 109 -0.95 10.59 6.38
C GLY A 109 -0.55 11.89 7.00
N TYR A 110 0.39 11.78 7.93
CA TYR A 110 1.07 12.89 8.53
C TYR A 110 2.58 12.72 8.34
N VAL A 111 3.24 13.73 7.81
CA VAL A 111 4.68 13.73 7.58
C VAL A 111 5.33 14.70 8.55
N ILE A 112 6.25 14.17 9.35
CA ILE A 112 7.07 14.91 10.29
C ILE A 112 8.43 15.11 9.64
N VAL A 113 8.81 16.36 9.40
CA VAL A 113 10.14 16.70 8.88
C VAL A 113 11.00 17.19 10.04
N SER A 114 12.22 16.67 10.13
CA SER A 114 13.23 17.10 11.10
C SER A 114 14.34 17.83 10.35
N ALA A 115 14.65 19.06 10.76
CA ALA A 115 15.79 19.81 10.25
C ALA A 115 17.02 19.69 11.16
N PRO A 116 18.24 19.70 10.58
CA PRO A 116 19.48 19.73 11.34
C PRO A 116 19.68 21.05 12.10
N SER A 117 20.47 20.98 13.18
CA SER A 117 20.84 22.13 14.01
C SER A 117 21.53 23.23 13.19
N GLY A 118 20.99 24.45 13.21
CA GLY A 118 21.53 25.60 12.46
C GLY A 118 20.66 26.06 11.28
N TYR A 119 19.58 25.35 10.98
CA TYR A 119 18.58 25.77 9.99
C TYR A 119 17.63 26.81 10.59
N GLY A 120 17.60 28.03 10.02
CA GLY A 120 16.77 29.15 10.51
C GLY A 120 15.34 29.20 9.95
N GLY A 121 14.92 28.20 9.18
CA GLY A 121 13.57 28.12 8.58
C GLY A 121 12.55 27.39 9.45
N SER A 122 11.27 27.59 9.15
CA SER A 122 10.18 26.79 9.75
C SER A 122 10.10 25.44 9.06
N VAL A 123 10.07 24.36 9.85
CA VAL A 123 9.82 23.00 9.36
C VAL A 123 8.38 22.66 9.72
N GLY A 124 7.53 22.62 8.72
CA GLY A 124 6.12 22.27 8.89
C GLY A 124 5.92 20.78 8.83
N SER A 125 5.19 20.23 9.79
CA SER A 125 4.58 18.92 9.62
C SER A 125 3.34 19.08 8.76
N ASP A 126 3.13 18.17 7.82
CA ASP A 126 2.02 18.27 6.88
C ASP A 126 1.05 17.11 7.03
N PHE A 127 -0.24 17.41 6.92
CA PHE A 127 -1.30 16.42 6.85
C PHE A 127 -1.82 16.35 5.43
N GLY A 128 -2.25 15.18 5.02
CA GLY A 128 -3.06 15.14 3.82
C GLY A 128 -3.47 13.75 3.39
N LEU A 129 -3.97 13.78 2.16
CA LEU A 129 -4.75 12.73 1.56
C LEU A 129 -4.15 12.36 0.22
N GLU A 130 -4.26 11.09 -0.11
CA GLU A 130 -3.76 10.51 -1.33
C GLU A 130 -4.78 9.51 -1.86
N ALA A 131 -4.99 9.54 -3.17
CA ALA A 131 -5.59 8.43 -3.89
C ALA A 131 -4.49 7.58 -4.49
N GLN A 132 -4.63 6.26 -4.37
CA GLN A 132 -3.62 5.33 -4.87
C GLN A 132 -4.26 4.24 -5.72
N ILE A 133 -3.50 3.77 -6.70
CA ILE A 133 -3.80 2.56 -7.47
C ILE A 133 -2.56 1.68 -7.48
N GLY A 134 -2.72 0.39 -7.26
CA GLY A 134 -1.60 -0.53 -7.23
C GLY A 134 -1.95 -1.92 -7.71
N GLY A 135 -0.89 -2.67 -8.00
CA GLY A 135 -0.96 -4.08 -8.34
C GLY A 135 0.00 -4.89 -7.50
N ARG A 136 -0.35 -6.15 -7.23
CA ARG A 136 0.56 -7.14 -6.67
C ARG A 136 0.59 -8.39 -7.54
N TYR A 137 1.73 -9.06 -7.57
CA TYR A 137 1.89 -10.37 -8.20
C TYR A 137 2.51 -11.34 -7.21
N TYR A 138 1.75 -12.36 -6.81
CA TYR A 138 2.17 -13.41 -5.88
C TYR A 138 2.94 -14.51 -6.62
N TRP A 139 4.25 -14.62 -6.41
CA TRP A 139 5.00 -15.72 -7.02
C TRP A 139 4.88 -17.04 -6.23
N ASN A 140 4.32 -16.97 -5.02
CA ASN A 140 3.87 -18.12 -4.23
C ASN A 140 2.79 -17.66 -3.21
N ASP A 141 2.25 -18.59 -2.41
CA ASP A 141 1.18 -18.33 -1.45
C ASP A 141 1.52 -17.31 -0.35
N ARG A 142 2.80 -16.96 -0.17
CA ARG A 142 3.28 -16.04 0.88
C ARG A 142 3.88 -14.76 0.35
N TRP A 143 4.42 -14.74 -0.85
CA TRP A 143 5.27 -13.67 -1.31
C TRP A 143 4.77 -13.05 -2.61
N ALA A 144 4.74 -11.72 -2.65
CA ALA A 144 4.40 -10.95 -3.82
C ALA A 144 5.33 -9.77 -4.04
N ILE A 145 5.44 -9.33 -5.29
CA ILE A 145 5.97 -8.02 -5.62
C ILE A 145 4.80 -7.05 -5.74
N ASN A 146 4.94 -5.83 -5.26
CA ASN A 146 3.91 -4.81 -5.33
C ASN A 146 4.44 -3.53 -5.99
N LEU A 147 3.56 -2.88 -6.74
CA LEU A 147 3.78 -1.59 -7.36
C LEU A 147 2.52 -0.74 -7.14
N GLN A 148 2.70 0.48 -6.64
CA GLN A 148 1.62 1.41 -6.34
C GLN A 148 1.98 2.80 -6.85
N PHE A 149 0.99 3.48 -7.41
CA PHE A 149 1.05 4.85 -7.85
C PHE A 149 0.11 5.69 -6.98
N GLY A 150 0.67 6.61 -6.23
CA GLY A 150 -0.05 7.56 -5.38
C GLY A 150 -0.12 8.95 -6.00
N GLY A 151 -1.30 9.57 -5.95
CA GLY A 151 -1.54 10.96 -6.31
C GLY A 151 -2.15 11.73 -5.13
N GLY A 152 -1.46 12.76 -4.65
CA GLY A 152 -1.86 13.52 -3.46
C GLY A 152 -0.81 14.55 -3.05
N ASN A 153 -0.88 15.05 -1.82
CA ASN A 153 0.04 16.09 -1.30
C ASN A 153 1.05 15.62 -0.26
N VAL A 154 0.97 14.36 0.20
CA VAL A 154 1.75 13.90 1.38
C VAL A 154 2.78 12.84 1.03
N VAL A 155 2.38 11.87 0.20
CA VAL A 155 3.19 10.71 -0.17
C VAL A 155 3.15 10.53 -1.69
N SER A 156 2.96 11.62 -2.43
CA SER A 156 2.87 11.58 -3.89
C SER A 156 4.11 10.90 -4.45
N GLY A 157 3.93 9.71 -4.98
CA GLY A 157 5.05 8.88 -5.38
C GLY A 157 4.62 7.51 -5.88
N THR A 158 5.54 6.90 -6.60
CA THR A 158 5.44 5.50 -6.98
C THR A 158 6.11 4.67 -5.90
N LEU A 159 5.41 3.73 -5.26
CA LEU A 159 5.99 2.76 -4.34
C LEU A 159 6.20 1.43 -5.06
N ILE A 160 7.38 0.84 -4.89
CA ILE A 160 7.70 -0.52 -5.33
C ILE A 160 8.25 -1.31 -4.15
N GLY A 161 7.81 -2.55 -4.01
CA GLY A 161 8.25 -3.34 -2.88
C GLY A 161 7.89 -4.80 -2.96
N VAL A 162 8.10 -5.47 -1.83
CA VAL A 162 7.77 -6.87 -1.60
C VAL A 162 6.69 -6.93 -0.52
N THR A 163 5.77 -7.87 -0.69
CA THR A 163 4.71 -8.18 0.25
C THR A 163 4.90 -9.60 0.76
N TYR A 164 4.77 -9.78 2.07
CA TYR A 164 4.73 -11.07 2.74
C TYR A 164 3.37 -11.27 3.41
N LYS A 165 2.61 -12.27 2.96
CA LYS A 165 1.37 -12.73 3.55
C LYS A 165 1.67 -13.68 4.72
N LEU A 166 1.07 -13.37 5.88
CA LEU A 166 1.27 -14.05 7.16
C LEU A 166 0.49 -15.37 7.23
#